data_AF-A0A8H3X1K9-F1
#
_entry.id   AF-A0A8H3X1K9-F1
#
_cell.length_a   1.000
_cell.length_b   1.000
_cell.length_c   1.000
_cell.angle_alpha   90.00
_cell.angle_beta   90.00
_cell.angle_gamma   90.00
#
_symmetry.space_group_name_H-M   'P 1'
#
loop_
_entity.id
_entity.type
_entity.pdbx_description
1 polymer ?
#
loop_
_entity_poly.entity_id
_entity_poly.type
_entity_poly.pdbx_seq_one_letter_code
_entity_poly.pdbx_strand_id
1 'polypeptide(L)'
;MTFFKSFNRQKESRSQYQQDFLRFLDKALVKYKAQRNVSRTNKHNRDEIFAGLKNKLAIDYFKNIDLLDNYEYKVAKKIFYLRSMQKIRNKTLFQKCAQNEYPDELPEQFGCFFPITERGDLRDIPEYYSRLRQYYTFDKLPETYFNVLSKNLQLLFTSQELKEQLRNLFSCKPTNEEVFRTYINLLRKHYSFTRVPKCSS
;
A
#
# COMPACT_ATOMS: atom_id res chain seq x y z
N MET A 1 5.13 -22.13 8.41
CA MET A 1 6.14 -22.23 9.49
C MET A 1 5.85 -21.18 10.54
N THR A 2 5.14 -21.54 11.61
CA THR A 2 4.71 -20.59 12.67
C THR A 2 5.22 -21.09 14.02
N PHE A 3 6.48 -20.79 14.33
CA PHE A 3 7.28 -21.40 15.40
C PHE A 3 6.91 -20.90 16.83
N PHE A 4 5.92 -20.01 17.00
CA PHE A 4 5.48 -19.55 18.34
C PHE A 4 3.99 -19.28 18.50
N LYS A 5 3.13 -19.74 17.56
CA LYS A 5 1.69 -19.39 17.61
C LYS A 5 0.97 -19.92 18.86
N SER A 6 1.55 -20.88 19.59
CA SER A 6 1.09 -21.29 20.92
C SER A 6 2.09 -22.30 21.49
N PHE A 7 2.79 -21.98 22.58
CA PHE A 7 3.40 -23.05 23.40
C PHE A 7 2.27 -23.96 23.86
N ASN A 8 2.21 -25.17 23.31
CA ASN A 8 1.11 -26.06 23.62
C ASN A 8 1.31 -26.56 25.06
N ARG A 9 0.25 -26.45 25.87
CA ARG A 9 0.32 -26.84 27.29
C ARG A 9 0.38 -28.36 27.43
N GLN A 10 -0.29 -29.07 26.52
CA GLN A 10 -0.28 -30.52 26.46
C GLN A 10 1.10 -31.04 26.05
N LYS A 11 1.67 -31.94 26.85
CA LYS A 11 3.05 -32.44 26.71
C LYS A 11 3.23 -33.28 25.44
N GLU A 12 2.18 -33.97 25.01
CA GLU A 12 2.15 -34.89 23.87
C GLU A 12 2.03 -34.19 22.51
N SER A 13 1.55 -32.94 22.48
CA SER A 13 1.35 -32.15 21.25
C SER A 13 2.37 -31.01 21.09
N ARG A 14 3.50 -31.10 21.80
CA ARG A 14 4.62 -30.16 21.65
C ARG A 14 5.41 -30.50 20.41
N SER A 15 5.45 -29.55 19.48
CA SER A 15 6.36 -29.59 18.34
C SER A 15 7.83 -29.68 18.78
N GLN A 16 8.68 -30.24 17.90
CA GLN A 16 10.12 -30.41 18.15
C GLN A 16 10.79 -29.12 18.67
N TYR A 17 10.47 -27.98 18.05
CA TYR A 17 11.04 -26.70 18.46
C TYR A 17 10.68 -26.27 19.88
N GLN A 18 9.49 -26.64 20.39
CA GLN A 18 9.12 -26.34 21.79
C GLN A 18 9.92 -27.20 22.75
N GLN A 19 10.22 -28.44 22.37
CA GLN A 19 11.07 -29.33 23.15
C GLN A 19 12.51 -28.80 23.21
N ASP A 20 13.06 -28.37 22.08
CA ASP A 20 14.40 -27.78 22.01
C ASP A 20 14.50 -26.50 22.85
N PHE A 21 13.48 -25.62 22.77
CA PHE A 21 13.43 -24.42 23.60
C PHE A 21 13.42 -24.75 25.09
N LEU A 22 12.59 -25.71 25.52
CA LEU A 22 12.51 -26.12 26.93
C LEU A 22 13.83 -26.73 27.41
N ARG A 23 14.50 -27.52 26.56
CA ARG A 23 15.83 -28.05 26.84
C ARG A 23 16.86 -26.94 27.05
N PHE A 24 16.83 -25.87 26.25
CA PHE A 24 17.69 -24.71 26.44
C PHE A 24 17.34 -23.94 27.73
N LEU A 25 16.06 -23.83 28.06
CA LEU A 25 15.60 -23.20 29.29
C LEU A 25 16.11 -23.96 30.53
N ASP A 26 16.02 -25.29 30.52
CA ASP A 26 16.52 -26.12 31.62
C ASP A 26 18.03 -25.98 31.79
N LYS A 27 18.79 -25.98 30.70
CA LYS A 27 20.24 -25.71 30.73
C LYS A 27 20.55 -24.32 31.30
N ALA A 28 19.81 -23.30 30.89
CA ALA A 28 19.99 -21.93 31.38
C ALA A 28 19.69 -21.83 32.89
N LEU A 29 18.65 -22.52 33.37
CA LEU A 29 18.30 -22.58 34.79
C LEU A 29 19.38 -23.30 35.62
N VAL A 30 19.91 -24.42 35.14
CA VAL A 30 21.01 -25.14 35.80
C VAL A 30 22.24 -24.23 35.91
N LYS A 31 22.63 -23.57 34.82
CA LYS A 31 23.76 -22.64 34.81
C LYS A 31 23.57 -21.47 35.78
N TYR A 32 22.38 -20.87 35.79
CA TYR A 32 22.05 -19.78 36.71
C TYR A 32 22.16 -20.22 38.18
N LYS A 33 21.61 -21.39 38.52
CA LYS A 33 21.66 -21.94 39.88
C LYS A 33 23.09 -22.18 40.35
N ALA A 34 23.93 -22.74 39.48
CA ALA A 34 25.35 -22.95 39.77
C ALA A 34 26.08 -21.62 39.99
N GLN A 35 25.84 -20.62 39.13
CA GLN A 35 26.51 -19.32 39.21
C GLN A 35 26.10 -18.49 40.45
N ARG A 36 24.86 -18.62 40.91
CA ARG A 36 24.34 -17.87 42.05
C ARG A 36 24.35 -18.67 43.36
N ASN A 37 24.80 -19.92 43.31
CA ASN A 37 24.76 -20.89 44.41
C ASN A 37 23.36 -20.99 45.06
N VAL A 38 22.31 -21.10 44.23
CA VAL A 38 20.91 -21.20 44.68
C VAL A 38 20.27 -22.52 44.25
N SER A 39 19.52 -23.16 45.16
CA SER A 39 18.85 -24.43 44.88
C SER A 39 17.53 -24.25 44.11
N ARG A 40 16.80 -23.17 44.39
CA ARG A 40 15.52 -22.82 43.78
C ARG A 40 15.58 -21.45 43.11
N THR A 41 14.90 -21.33 41.99
CA THR A 41 14.76 -20.08 41.24
C THR A 41 13.35 -19.55 41.49
N ASN A 42 13.23 -18.29 41.91
CA ASN A 42 11.92 -17.66 42.05
C ASN A 42 11.28 -17.45 40.65
N LYS A 43 9.97 -17.13 40.64
CA LYS A 43 9.23 -16.91 39.38
C LYS A 43 9.82 -15.77 38.55
N HIS A 44 10.19 -14.67 39.20
CA HIS A 44 10.74 -13.49 38.54
C HIS A 44 12.01 -13.80 37.74
N ASN A 45 13.01 -14.40 38.38
CA ASN A 45 14.27 -14.79 37.76
C ASN A 45 14.05 -15.84 36.67
N ARG A 46 13.08 -16.75 36.85
CA ARG A 46 12.70 -17.72 35.82
C ARG A 46 12.12 -17.01 34.59
N ASP A 47 11.26 -16.02 34.79
CA ASP A 47 10.67 -15.23 33.71
C ASP A 47 11.73 -14.37 33.00
N GLU A 48 12.71 -13.81 33.73
CA GLU A 48 13.86 -13.10 33.15
C GLU A 48 14.75 -14.01 32.30
N ILE A 49 15.09 -15.20 32.81
CA ILE A 49 15.88 -16.19 32.07
C ILE A 49 15.13 -16.63 30.81
N PHE A 50 13.81 -16.85 30.92
CA PHE A 50 12.95 -17.20 29.80
C PHE A 50 12.94 -16.08 28.73
N ALA A 51 12.79 -14.82 29.15
CA ALA A 51 12.84 -13.67 28.26
C ALA A 51 14.22 -13.54 27.59
N GLY A 52 15.30 -13.61 28.36
CA GLY A 52 16.67 -13.56 27.84
C GLY A 52 16.96 -14.65 26.81
N LEU A 53 16.49 -15.87 27.06
CA LEU A 53 16.62 -16.98 26.10
C LEU A 53 15.84 -16.72 24.81
N LYS A 54 14.61 -16.20 24.90
CA LYS A 54 13.84 -15.81 23.70
C LYS A 54 14.56 -14.72 22.90
N ASN A 55 15.18 -13.75 23.57
CA ASN A 55 15.93 -12.66 22.92
C ASN A 55 17.15 -13.21 22.20
N LYS A 56 17.91 -14.07 22.88
CA LYS A 56 19.11 -14.69 22.30
C LYS A 56 18.77 -15.51 21.06
N LEU A 57 17.75 -16.36 21.12
CA LEU A 57 17.30 -17.15 19.97
C LEU A 57 16.77 -16.28 18.83
N ALA A 58 16.06 -15.20 19.13
CA ALA A 58 15.60 -14.25 18.12
C ALA A 58 16.77 -13.56 17.40
N ILE A 59 17.80 -13.13 18.14
CA ILE A 59 19.02 -12.53 17.60
C ILE A 59 19.79 -13.53 16.75
N ASP A 60 20.01 -14.74 17.26
CA ASP A 60 20.75 -15.78 16.53
C ASP A 60 19.99 -16.19 15.25
N TYR A 61 18.67 -16.29 15.32
CA TYR A 61 17.86 -16.50 14.11
C TYR A 61 18.07 -15.35 13.12
N PHE A 62 17.94 -14.10 13.56
CA PHE A 62 18.10 -12.94 12.69
C PHE A 62 19.47 -12.86 12.03
N LYS A 63 20.54 -13.15 12.78
CA LYS A 63 21.92 -13.19 12.26
C LYS A 63 22.13 -14.25 11.19
N ASN A 64 21.36 -15.34 11.22
CA ASN A 64 21.44 -16.43 10.26
C ASN A 64 20.42 -16.29 9.12
N ILE A 65 19.64 -15.20 9.07
CA ILE A 65 18.79 -14.92 7.90
C ILE A 65 19.68 -14.36 6.80
N ASP A 66 19.74 -15.06 5.67
CA ASP A 66 20.23 -14.45 4.44
C ASP A 66 19.21 -13.42 3.94
N LEU A 67 19.57 -12.14 4.00
CA LEU A 67 18.68 -11.06 3.57
C LEU A 67 18.70 -10.85 2.05
N LEU A 68 19.72 -11.33 1.35
CA LEU A 68 19.90 -11.12 -0.08
C LEU A 68 19.14 -12.16 -0.90
N ASP A 69 19.06 -13.40 -0.40
CA ASP A 69 18.34 -14.51 -1.06
C ASP A 69 16.83 -14.53 -0.77
N ASN A 70 16.33 -13.66 0.11
CA ASN A 70 14.93 -13.65 0.50
C ASN A 70 14.16 -12.47 -0.09
N TYR A 71 13.11 -12.76 -0.85
CA TYR A 71 12.13 -11.77 -1.32
C TYR A 71 11.67 -10.86 -0.17
N GLU A 72 11.57 -9.55 -0.43
CA GLU A 72 11.31 -8.49 0.56
C GLU A 72 10.15 -8.82 1.51
N TYR A 73 9.06 -9.37 0.98
CA TYR A 73 7.90 -9.79 1.77
C TYR A 73 8.22 -10.92 2.77
N LYS A 74 9.09 -11.88 2.41
CA LYS A 74 9.52 -12.94 3.34
C LYS A 74 10.39 -12.37 4.46
N VAL A 75 11.25 -11.41 4.15
CA VAL A 75 12.08 -10.71 5.15
C VAL A 75 11.18 -9.92 6.10
N ALA A 76 10.23 -9.14 5.58
CA ALA A 76 9.26 -8.40 6.38
C ALA A 76 8.47 -9.36 7.30
N LYS A 77 7.99 -10.49 6.77
CA LYS A 77 7.28 -11.51 7.56
C LYS A 77 8.14 -12.09 8.68
N LYS A 78 9.43 -12.34 8.45
CA LYS A 78 10.38 -12.78 9.48
C LYS A 78 10.62 -11.69 10.54
N ILE A 79 10.71 -10.42 10.16
CA ILE A 79 10.86 -9.27 11.07
C ILE A 79 9.61 -9.10 11.94
N PHE A 80 8.42 -9.08 11.34
CA PHE A 80 7.16 -9.00 12.07
C PHE A 80 6.98 -10.18 13.02
N TYR A 81 7.42 -11.36 12.60
CA TYR A 81 7.44 -12.55 13.43
C TYR A 81 8.33 -12.40 14.66
N LEU A 82 9.59 -11.99 14.51
CA LEU A 82 10.51 -11.76 15.64
C LEU A 82 10.02 -10.66 16.57
N ARG A 83 9.43 -9.60 16.00
CA ARG A 83 8.83 -8.51 16.75
C ARG A 83 7.68 -8.98 17.64
N SER A 84 6.81 -9.87 17.13
CA SER A 84 5.73 -10.45 17.93
C SER A 84 6.24 -11.25 19.14
N MET A 85 7.43 -11.85 19.04
CA MET A 85 8.03 -12.61 20.13
C MET A 85 8.47 -11.76 21.32
N GLN A 86 8.87 -10.53 21.04
CA GLN A 86 9.45 -9.58 21.99
C GLN A 86 8.43 -8.69 22.68
N LYS A 87 7.14 -8.73 22.25
CA LYS A 87 6.08 -7.81 22.72
C LYS A 87 6.53 -6.33 22.73
N ILE A 88 7.41 -5.95 21.80
CA ILE A 88 7.91 -4.58 21.69
C ILE A 88 6.70 -3.68 21.39
N ARG A 89 6.36 -2.80 22.34
CA ARG A 89 5.32 -1.78 22.16
C ARG A 89 5.73 -0.89 20.98
N ASN A 90 4.81 -0.74 20.04
CA ASN A 90 4.93 0.20 18.92
C ASN A 90 5.13 1.60 19.47
N LYS A 91 6.29 2.23 19.23
CA LYS A 91 6.28 3.65 18.88
C LYS A 91 6.04 3.67 17.38
N THR A 92 4.78 3.89 17.04
CA THR A 92 4.17 3.90 15.71
C THR A 92 4.98 4.71 14.69
N LEU A 93 5.79 4.04 13.88
CA LEU A 93 6.20 4.55 12.56
C LEU A 93 5.59 3.74 11.42
N PHE A 94 5.32 2.44 11.64
CA PHE A 94 4.79 1.54 10.60
C PHE A 94 3.28 1.29 10.66
N GLN A 95 2.57 1.82 11.67
CA GLN A 95 1.14 1.51 11.87
C GLN A 95 0.21 2.36 10.98
N LYS A 96 0.71 3.42 10.32
CA LYS A 96 -0.09 4.22 9.38
C LYS A 96 -0.19 3.62 7.97
N CYS A 97 0.69 2.70 7.57
CA CYS A 97 0.75 2.24 6.17
C CYS A 97 -0.12 1.01 5.83
N ALA A 98 -0.98 0.53 6.73
CA ALA A 98 -1.63 -0.77 6.54
C ALA A 98 -3.09 -0.88 7.01
N GLN A 99 -3.82 0.23 7.23
CA GLN A 99 -5.18 0.15 7.79
C GLN A 99 -6.31 0.72 6.94
N ASN A 100 -6.02 1.40 5.82
CA ASN A 100 -7.09 1.94 4.99
C ASN A 100 -7.10 1.19 3.66
N GLU A 101 -8.15 0.37 3.46
CA GLU A 101 -8.44 -0.32 2.19
C GLU A 101 -8.68 0.70 1.05
N TYR A 102 -9.01 1.94 1.39
CA TYR A 102 -9.10 3.07 0.47
C TYR A 102 -8.67 4.37 1.17
N PRO A 103 -7.94 5.28 0.50
CA PRO A 103 -7.64 6.57 1.10
C PRO A 103 -8.89 7.44 0.97
N ASP A 104 -9.74 7.47 1.99
CA ASP A 104 -10.68 8.60 2.13
C ASP A 104 -9.91 9.92 2.28
N GLU A 105 -8.68 9.82 2.81
CA GLU A 105 -7.71 10.91 2.90
C GLU A 105 -6.45 10.55 2.10
N LEU A 106 -6.24 11.28 1.01
CA LEU A 106 -4.98 11.32 0.26
C LEU A 106 -3.89 11.96 1.15
N PRO A 107 -2.65 11.41 1.19
CA PRO A 107 -1.54 12.10 1.83
C PRO A 107 -1.32 13.45 1.13
N GLU A 108 -0.95 14.50 1.88
CA GLU A 108 -0.82 15.87 1.35
C GLU A 108 0.00 15.96 0.06
N GLN A 109 1.07 15.16 -0.05
CA GLN A 109 1.92 15.09 -1.24
C GLN A 109 1.22 14.61 -2.52
N PHE A 110 0.07 13.94 -2.39
CA PHE A 110 -0.73 13.45 -3.51
C PHE A 110 -1.95 14.30 -3.82
N GLY A 111 -2.26 15.30 -2.98
CA GLY A 111 -3.37 16.24 -3.22
C GLY A 111 -3.20 17.06 -4.51
N CYS A 112 -1.97 17.23 -5.00
CA CYS A 112 -1.71 17.92 -6.26
C CYS A 112 -1.83 17.02 -7.50
N PHE A 113 -1.80 15.69 -7.35
CA PHE A 113 -1.86 14.75 -8.46
C PHE A 113 -3.27 14.17 -8.66
N PHE A 114 -4.12 14.25 -7.63
CA PHE A 114 -5.47 13.73 -7.66
C PHE A 114 -6.50 14.81 -7.28
N PRO A 115 -7.69 14.78 -7.90
CA PRO A 115 -8.09 13.88 -8.97
C PRO A 115 -7.42 14.23 -10.31
N ILE A 116 -7.03 13.22 -11.09
CA ILE A 116 -6.44 13.42 -12.43
C ILE A 116 -7.50 14.05 -13.33
N THR A 117 -7.26 15.26 -13.81
CA THR A 117 -8.19 16.03 -14.65
C THR A 117 -7.80 16.00 -16.12
N GLU A 118 -6.49 15.96 -16.42
CA GLU A 118 -5.97 15.96 -17.79
C GLU A 118 -5.71 14.55 -18.32
N ARG A 119 -5.92 14.34 -19.62
CA ARG A 119 -5.61 13.05 -20.26
C ARG A 119 -4.11 12.81 -20.41
N GLY A 120 -3.29 13.87 -20.41
CA GLY A 120 -1.83 13.76 -20.47
C GLY A 120 -1.27 13.01 -19.27
N ASP A 121 -1.79 13.35 -18.10
CA ASP A 121 -1.38 12.82 -16.79
C ASP A 121 -1.77 11.35 -16.57
N LEU A 122 -2.62 10.80 -17.43
CA LEU A 122 -2.93 9.35 -17.43
C LEU A 122 -1.68 8.50 -17.73
N ARG A 123 -0.66 9.06 -18.37
CA ARG A 123 0.61 8.39 -18.64
C ARG A 123 1.39 8.11 -17.35
N ASP A 124 1.19 8.92 -16.33
CA ASP A 124 1.92 8.87 -15.07
C ASP A 124 1.20 8.01 -14.02
N ILE A 125 0.03 7.44 -14.35
CA ILE A 125 -0.71 6.51 -13.49
C ILE A 125 0.18 5.38 -12.95
N PRO A 126 1.02 4.68 -13.74
CA PRO A 126 1.83 3.59 -13.22
C PRO A 126 2.79 4.05 -12.11
N GLU A 127 3.30 5.28 -12.23
CA GLU A 127 4.17 5.88 -11.24
C GLU A 127 3.40 6.28 -9.99
N TYR A 128 2.26 6.96 -10.14
CA TYR A 128 1.37 7.30 -9.02
C TYR A 128 0.87 6.05 -8.29
N TYR A 129 0.54 4.99 -9.03
CA TYR A 129 0.12 3.70 -8.51
C TYR A 129 1.23 3.03 -7.70
N SER A 130 2.48 3.05 -8.21
CA SER A 130 3.65 2.51 -7.50
C SER A 130 3.95 3.26 -6.22
N ARG A 131 3.83 4.59 -6.23
CA ARG A 131 4.02 5.42 -5.03
C ARG A 131 2.89 5.25 -4.02
N LEU A 132 1.63 5.20 -4.45
CA LEU A 132 0.48 4.95 -3.56
C LEU A 132 0.53 3.57 -2.92
N ARG A 133 1.04 2.54 -3.62
CA ARG A 133 1.26 1.20 -3.05
C ARG A 133 2.26 1.15 -1.89
N GLN A 134 3.09 2.18 -1.72
CA GLN A 134 3.95 2.29 -0.54
C GLN A 134 3.17 2.64 0.74
N TYR A 135 1.98 3.24 0.59
CA TYR A 135 1.17 3.75 1.70
C TYR A 135 -0.15 3.00 1.88
N TYR A 136 -0.72 2.46 0.81
CA TYR A 136 -2.03 1.81 0.79
C TYR A 136 -1.99 0.46 0.08
N THR A 137 -2.91 -0.43 0.45
CA THR A 137 -3.09 -1.73 -0.22
C THR A 137 -4.41 -1.71 -0.97
N PHE A 138 -4.39 -1.76 -2.31
CA PHE A 138 -5.59 -1.73 -3.15
C PHE A 138 -5.35 -2.49 -4.46
N ASP A 139 -6.40 -3.16 -4.96
CA ASP A 139 -6.34 -3.88 -6.24
C ASP A 139 -6.51 -2.93 -7.43
N LYS A 140 -7.44 -1.97 -7.32
CA LYS A 140 -7.76 -0.99 -8.36
C LYS A 140 -7.87 0.41 -7.75
N LEU A 141 -7.40 1.44 -8.48
CA LEU A 141 -7.59 2.83 -8.06
C LEU A 141 -9.08 3.18 -8.07
N PRO A 142 -9.60 3.90 -7.06
CA PRO A 142 -10.99 4.31 -7.04
C PRO A 142 -11.30 5.24 -8.21
N GLU A 143 -12.54 5.17 -8.70
CA GLU A 143 -12.99 6.03 -9.79
C GLU A 143 -13.00 7.51 -9.40
N THR A 144 -13.09 7.83 -8.10
CA THR A 144 -13.02 9.19 -7.54
C THR A 144 -11.68 9.89 -7.81
N TYR A 145 -10.62 9.14 -8.11
CA TYR A 145 -9.29 9.66 -8.42
C TYR A 145 -9.17 10.09 -9.89
N PHE A 146 -10.18 9.76 -10.70
CA PHE A 146 -10.26 10.10 -12.10
C PHE A 146 -11.41 11.08 -12.31
N ASN A 147 -11.09 12.37 -12.25
CA ASN A 147 -11.98 13.42 -12.72
C ASN A 147 -11.54 13.91 -14.11
N VAL A 148 -11.04 12.98 -14.92
CA VAL A 148 -10.87 13.20 -16.34
C VAL A 148 -12.28 13.45 -16.82
N LEU A 149 -12.54 14.63 -17.39
CA LEU A 149 -13.83 15.00 -17.95
C LEU A 149 -14.28 13.90 -18.93
N SER A 150 -14.95 12.89 -18.39
CA SER A 150 -15.40 11.67 -19.07
C SER A 150 -16.70 11.92 -19.82
N LYS A 151 -17.13 13.17 -19.86
CA LYS A 151 -18.09 13.68 -20.82
C LYS A 151 -17.45 14.83 -21.58
N ASN A 152 -16.58 14.48 -22.52
CA ASN A 152 -16.76 15.12 -23.81
C ASN A 152 -18.21 14.80 -24.20
N LEU A 153 -19.12 15.76 -24.02
CA LEU A 153 -20.49 15.63 -24.49
C LEU A 153 -20.39 15.11 -25.93
N GLN A 154 -21.11 14.04 -26.25
CA GLN A 154 -21.28 13.69 -27.65
C GLN A 154 -21.82 14.95 -28.32
N LEU A 155 -21.15 15.37 -29.38
CA LEU A 155 -21.55 16.58 -30.07
C LEU A 155 -22.95 16.32 -30.62
N LEU A 156 -23.97 16.88 -29.94
CA LEU A 156 -25.37 16.70 -30.30
C LEU A 156 -25.57 17.28 -31.70
N PHE A 157 -26.38 16.61 -32.51
CA PHE A 157 -26.47 16.85 -33.95
C PHE A 157 -27.02 18.25 -34.33
N THR A 158 -27.41 19.05 -33.34
CA THR A 158 -28.05 20.36 -33.47
C THR A 158 -27.21 21.48 -32.85
N SER A 159 -26.90 22.51 -33.64
CA SER A 159 -26.10 23.68 -33.25
C SER A 159 -26.71 24.50 -32.09
N GLN A 160 -27.99 24.29 -31.79
CA GLN A 160 -28.71 24.95 -30.71
C GLN A 160 -28.25 24.49 -29.31
N GLU A 161 -27.59 23.35 -29.13
CA GLU A 161 -27.19 22.90 -27.78
C GLU A 161 -25.72 23.18 -27.43
N LEU A 162 -25.03 23.91 -28.31
CA LEU A 162 -23.67 24.39 -28.04
C LEU A 162 -23.69 25.48 -26.96
N LYS A 163 -22.61 25.55 -26.16
CA LYS A 163 -22.38 26.69 -25.26
C LYS A 163 -22.54 28.00 -26.03
N GLU A 164 -23.14 29.02 -25.43
CA GLU A 164 -23.44 30.30 -26.07
C GLU A 164 -22.24 30.91 -26.81
N GLN A 165 -21.04 30.77 -26.23
CA GLN A 165 -19.78 31.23 -26.82
C GLN A 165 -19.42 30.53 -28.16
N LEU A 166 -19.87 29.29 -28.35
CA LEU A 166 -19.61 28.49 -29.54
C LEU A 166 -20.73 28.59 -30.58
N ARG A 167 -21.98 28.91 -30.19
CA ARG A 167 -23.10 29.12 -31.13
C ARG A 167 -22.78 30.18 -32.19
N ASN A 168 -22.11 31.26 -31.79
CA ASN A 168 -21.72 32.35 -32.68
C ASN A 168 -20.70 31.91 -33.74
N LEU A 169 -19.90 30.87 -33.47
CA LEU A 169 -18.89 30.37 -34.41
C LEU A 169 -19.49 29.52 -35.54
N PHE A 170 -20.64 28.87 -35.30
CA PHE A 170 -21.32 28.06 -36.32
C PHE A 170 -22.29 28.85 -37.21
N SER A 171 -22.62 30.08 -36.82
CA SER A 171 -23.40 30.98 -37.68
C SER A 171 -22.57 31.51 -38.85
N CYS A 172 -21.24 31.46 -38.73
CA CYS A 172 -20.31 31.91 -39.75
C CYS A 172 -19.88 30.74 -40.64
N LYS A 173 -20.18 30.82 -41.94
CA LYS A 173 -19.53 29.96 -42.93
C LYS A 173 -18.02 30.29 -42.88
N PRO A 174 -17.14 29.33 -42.56
CA PRO A 174 -15.72 29.61 -42.46
C PRO A 174 -15.20 30.08 -43.83
N THR A 175 -14.61 31.27 -43.88
CA THR A 175 -14.15 31.88 -45.14
C THR A 175 -12.93 31.16 -45.71
N ASN A 176 -12.07 30.60 -44.86
CA ASN A 176 -10.81 29.94 -45.23
C ASN A 176 -10.55 28.68 -44.39
N GLU A 177 -9.70 27.77 -44.92
CA GLU A 177 -9.36 26.48 -44.28
C GLU A 177 -8.73 26.64 -42.88
N GLU A 178 -7.89 27.64 -42.68
CA GLU A 178 -7.23 27.89 -41.38
C GLU A 178 -8.23 28.26 -40.28
N VAL A 179 -9.26 29.04 -40.63
CA VAL A 179 -10.34 29.42 -39.72
C VAL A 179 -11.17 28.20 -39.36
N PHE A 180 -11.46 27.33 -40.34
CA PHE A 180 -12.14 26.06 -40.10
C PHE A 180 -11.34 25.14 -39.17
N ARG A 181 -10.04 24.98 -39.39
CA ARG A 181 -9.17 24.17 -38.49
C ARG A 181 -9.16 24.72 -37.07
N THR A 182 -9.11 26.04 -36.92
CA THR A 182 -9.16 26.72 -35.61
C THR A 182 -10.47 26.41 -34.88
N TYR A 183 -11.61 26.44 -35.59
CA TYR A 183 -12.91 26.06 -35.04
C TYR A 183 -12.98 24.59 -34.63
N ILE A 184 -12.47 23.68 -35.47
CA ILE A 184 -12.42 22.25 -35.14
C ILE A 184 -11.56 21.98 -33.90
N ASN A 185 -10.44 22.67 -33.74
CA ASN A 185 -9.58 22.55 -32.57
C ASN A 185 -10.28 23.08 -31.29
N LEU A 186 -10.98 24.20 -31.40
CA LEU A 186 -11.82 24.74 -30.31
C LEU A 186 -12.94 23.76 -29.91
N LEU A 187 -13.56 23.09 -30.88
CA LEU A 187 -14.60 22.08 -30.61
C LEU A 187 -14.02 20.83 -29.98
N ARG A 188 -12.87 20.35 -30.46
CA ARG A 188 -12.16 19.20 -29.89
C ARG A 188 -11.69 19.44 -28.46
N LYS A 189 -11.51 20.71 -28.05
CA LYS A 189 -11.21 21.10 -26.67
C LYS A 189 -12.38 20.82 -25.71
N HIS A 190 -13.62 20.84 -26.20
CA HIS A 190 -14.82 20.75 -25.37
C HIS A 190 -15.72 19.54 -25.67
N TYR A 191 -15.56 18.90 -26.83
CA TYR A 191 -16.44 17.84 -27.33
C TYR A 191 -15.64 16.78 -28.09
N SER A 192 -16.15 15.54 -28.11
CA SER A 192 -15.61 14.44 -28.91
C SER A 192 -16.57 14.09 -30.03
N PHE A 193 -16.10 14.12 -31.27
CA PHE A 193 -16.88 13.80 -32.45
C PHE A 193 -16.01 13.20 -33.55
N THR A 194 -16.55 12.22 -34.26
CA THR A 194 -15.95 11.61 -35.46
C THR A 194 -16.33 12.34 -36.73
N ARG A 195 -17.49 13.01 -36.75
CA ARG A 195 -17.99 13.81 -37.86
C ARG A 195 -18.58 15.11 -37.32
N VAL A 196 -18.29 16.21 -38.01
CA VAL A 196 -18.93 17.50 -37.73
C VAL A 196 -20.38 17.41 -38.21
N PRO A 197 -21.39 17.79 -37.40
CA PRO A 197 -22.78 17.80 -37.83
C PRO A 197 -22.90 18.74 -39.03
N LYS A 198 -23.67 18.30 -40.03
CA LYS A 198 -23.94 19.12 -41.20
C LYS A 198 -24.63 20.39 -40.73
N CYS A 199 -24.09 21.55 -41.09
CA CYS A 199 -24.82 22.79 -40.94
C CYS A 199 -26.14 22.64 -41.71
N SER A 200 -27.27 22.72 -41.00
CA SER A 200 -28.59 22.78 -41.62
C SER A 200 -28.61 23.99 -42.55
N SER A 201 -28.63 23.71 -43.85
CA SER A 201 -28.86 24.65 -44.93
C SER A 201 -30.27 25.19 -44.89
#